data_AF-A0A1X7TX92-F1
#
_entry.id   AF-A0A1X7TX92-F1
#
_cell.length_a   1.000
_cell.length_b   1.000
_cell.length_c   1.000
_cell.angle_alpha   90.00
_cell.angle_beta   90.00
_cell.angle_gamma   90.00
#
_symmetry.space_group_name_H-M   'P 1'
#
loop_
_entity.id
_entity.type
_entity.pdbx_description
1 polymer ?
#
loop_
_entity_poly.entity_id
_entity_poly.type
_entity_poly.pdbx_seq_one_letter_code
_entity_poly.pdbx_strand_id
1 'polypeptide(L)'
;MCCTLPLKRDEFVRLIFPYAKRKGNNTVMFGFILSKYYINVLYLLIMGIICMAIWTFPSNIFLMLINTPNPHEATSISFGCYADQKKAKICFEFNYNFPGALNETTQALTFGWIVTSILTWIVLNVNDKVIQRIKNSNTGNSEINLQRYQCWLNRGNFIIRAAIITPVFIMAFKWLIYDEKELLLYIITPKYNLILMMISTAFTLDTKIRKEPESSYKGTILRQIEEAERGQPMEMKHTMIKEMAKMKCIRLLAREAAAGLDEREVENIVITTFNEIMESHREEESTT
;
A
#
# COMPACT_ATOMS: atom_id res chain seq x y z
N MET A 1 19.12 21.80 1.29
CA MET A 1 17.73 22.24 1.07
C MET A 1 17.35 21.89 -0.36
N CYS A 2 16.66 20.77 -0.59
CA CYS A 2 16.13 20.45 -1.92
C CYS A 2 14.80 21.18 -2.11
N CYS A 3 14.73 22.03 -3.12
CA CYS A 3 13.52 22.73 -3.56
C CYS A 3 12.53 21.73 -4.18
N THR A 4 11.79 21.00 -3.35
CA THR A 4 10.57 20.33 -3.83
C THR A 4 9.45 21.35 -3.78
N LEU A 5 8.94 21.77 -4.94
CA LEU A 5 7.61 22.36 -5.03
C LEU A 5 6.66 21.50 -4.19
N PRO A 6 5.78 22.09 -3.36
CA PRO A 6 4.85 21.31 -2.57
C PRO A 6 3.93 20.56 -3.53
N LEU A 7 4.23 19.28 -3.79
CA LEU A 7 3.37 18.40 -4.57
C LEU A 7 2.00 18.43 -3.91
N LYS A 8 0.95 18.57 -4.74
CA LYS A 8 -0.40 18.46 -4.21
C LYS A 8 -0.59 17.04 -3.67
N ARG A 9 -1.36 16.94 -2.58
CA ARG A 9 -1.58 15.66 -1.88
C ARG A 9 -2.12 14.56 -2.80
N ASP A 10 -2.96 14.91 -3.78
CA ASP A 10 -3.48 13.99 -4.77
C ASP A 10 -2.42 13.54 -5.79
N GLU A 11 -1.51 14.43 -6.20
CA GLU A 11 -0.38 14.08 -7.06
C GLU A 11 0.59 13.14 -6.36
N PHE A 12 0.88 13.40 -5.08
CA PHE A 12 1.74 12.54 -4.27
C PHE A 12 1.15 11.14 -4.08
N VAL A 13 -0.15 11.04 -3.75
CA VAL A 13 -0.84 9.75 -3.63
C VAL A 13 -0.80 8.97 -4.96
N ARG A 14 -0.99 9.64 -6.11
CA ARG A 14 -0.89 8.98 -7.43
C ARG A 14 0.53 8.55 -7.80
N LEU A 15 1.54 9.27 -7.33
CA LEU A 15 2.94 8.90 -7.53
C LEU A 15 3.28 7.60 -6.78
N ILE A 16 2.80 7.47 -5.54
CA ILE A 16 3.07 6.30 -4.68
C ILE A 16 2.19 5.12 -5.03
N PHE A 17 0.94 5.35 -5.44
CA PHE A 17 0.00 4.30 -5.84
C PHE A 17 -0.23 4.36 -7.35
N PRO A 18 0.51 3.58 -8.15
CA PRO A 18 0.48 3.66 -9.62
C PRO A 18 -0.89 3.31 -10.22
N TYR A 19 -1.74 2.62 -9.46
CA TYR A 19 -3.10 2.28 -9.84
C TYR A 19 -4.14 3.38 -9.49
N ALA A 20 -3.73 4.46 -8.80
CA ALA A 20 -4.54 5.66 -8.62
C ALA A 20 -4.38 6.57 -9.84
N LYS A 21 -5.46 6.73 -10.61
CA LYS A 21 -5.48 7.52 -11.85
C LYS A 21 -6.28 8.80 -11.67
N ARG A 22 -5.89 9.86 -12.37
CA ARG A 22 -6.68 11.09 -12.45
C ARG A 22 -7.79 10.93 -13.48
N LYS A 23 -9.03 11.24 -13.11
CA LYS A 23 -10.17 11.28 -14.04
C LYS A 23 -10.95 12.58 -13.83
N GLY A 24 -10.74 13.53 -14.74
CA GLY A 24 -11.22 14.90 -14.59
C GLY A 24 -10.65 15.56 -13.33
N ASN A 25 -11.53 16.01 -12.44
CA ASN A 25 -11.18 16.62 -11.16
C ASN A 25 -11.09 15.62 -9.99
N ASN A 26 -11.32 14.33 -10.26
CA ASN A 26 -11.35 13.29 -9.26
C ASN A 26 -10.13 12.36 -9.38
N THR A 27 -9.73 11.77 -8.26
CA THR A 27 -8.76 10.66 -8.25
C THR A 27 -9.52 9.36 -8.10
N VAL A 28 -9.27 8.41 -9.01
CA VAL A 28 -9.91 7.10 -9.03
C VAL A 28 -8.88 6.04 -8.67
N MET A 29 -9.19 5.19 -7.70
CA MET A 29 -8.31 4.11 -7.22
C MET A 29 -9.16 2.85 -7.10
N PHE A 30 -8.73 1.75 -7.73
CA PHE A 30 -9.48 0.48 -7.77
C PHE A 30 -10.94 0.61 -8.28
N GLY A 31 -11.20 1.55 -9.19
CA GLY A 31 -12.56 1.81 -9.69
C GLY A 31 -13.46 2.59 -8.73
N PHE A 32 -12.90 3.17 -7.66
CA PHE A 32 -13.60 4.05 -6.72
C PHE A 32 -13.13 5.48 -6.86
N ILE A 33 -14.06 6.43 -6.88
CA ILE A 33 -13.78 7.85 -6.78
C ILE A 33 -13.42 8.17 -5.32
N LEU A 34 -12.16 8.53 -5.09
CA LEU A 34 -11.68 8.89 -3.76
C LEU A 34 -12.12 10.31 -3.39
N SER A 35 -12.61 10.47 -2.17
CA SER A 35 -12.90 11.79 -1.62
C SER A 35 -11.60 12.51 -1.21
N LYS A 36 -11.65 13.84 -1.14
CA LYS A 36 -10.52 14.67 -0.64
C LYS A 36 -10.10 14.28 0.78
N TYR A 37 -11.05 13.89 1.64
CA TYR A 37 -10.75 13.46 3.01
C TYR A 37 -9.95 12.15 2.98
N TYR A 38 -10.40 11.17 2.19
CA TYR A 38 -9.68 9.90 2.06
C TYR A 38 -8.26 10.08 1.47
N ILE A 39 -8.10 10.96 0.47
CA ILE A 39 -6.78 11.32 -0.08
C ILE A 39 -5.88 11.92 1.02
N ASN A 40 -6.41 12.79 1.87
CA ASN A 40 -5.63 13.36 2.98
C ASN A 40 -5.20 12.30 4.00
N VAL A 41 -6.10 11.36 4.34
CA VAL A 41 -5.75 10.27 5.26
C VAL A 41 -4.69 9.36 4.65
N LEU A 42 -4.85 9.00 3.38
CA LEU A 42 -3.87 8.18 2.67
C LEU A 42 -2.52 8.88 2.54
N TYR A 43 -2.51 10.20 2.30
CA TYR A 43 -1.30 11.02 2.32
C TYR A 43 -0.61 10.99 3.69
N LEU A 44 -1.35 11.21 4.78
CA LEU A 44 -0.80 11.16 6.14
C LEU A 44 -0.26 9.76 6.47
N LEU A 45 -0.91 8.71 6.01
CA LEU A 45 -0.47 7.33 6.15
C LEU A 45 0.87 7.10 5.44
N ILE A 46 0.99 7.47 4.15
CA ILE A 46 2.25 7.35 3.41
C ILE A 46 3.36 8.15 4.10
N MET A 47 3.08 9.40 4.49
CA MET A 47 4.07 10.24 5.18
C MET A 47 4.48 9.61 6.51
N GLY A 48 3.55 8.99 7.25
CA GLY A 48 3.84 8.23 8.45
C GLY A 48 4.78 7.05 8.18
N ILE A 49 4.51 6.26 7.13
CA ILE A 49 5.38 5.16 6.69
C ILE A 49 6.78 5.67 6.35
N ILE A 50 6.89 6.77 5.58
CA ILE A 50 8.17 7.37 5.21
C ILE A 50 8.91 7.89 6.45
N CYS A 51 8.24 8.60 7.35
CA CYS A 51 8.84 9.09 8.59
C CYS A 51 9.36 7.93 9.45
N MET A 52 8.60 6.85 9.59
CA MET A 52 9.05 5.65 10.32
C MET A 52 10.23 4.97 9.62
N ALA A 53 10.19 4.86 8.30
CA ALA A 53 11.28 4.32 7.49
C ALA A 53 12.57 5.14 7.71
N ILE A 54 12.48 6.47 7.68
CA ILE A 54 13.60 7.37 7.97
C ILE A 54 14.06 7.22 9.43
N TRP A 55 13.14 7.03 10.38
CA TRP A 55 13.47 6.87 11.80
C TRP A 55 14.17 5.55 12.12
N THR A 56 14.09 4.55 11.24
CA THR A 56 14.83 3.28 11.41
C THR A 56 16.35 3.49 11.39
N PHE A 57 16.84 4.42 10.57
CA PHE A 57 18.27 4.75 10.46
C PHE A 57 18.88 5.24 11.79
N PRO A 58 18.42 6.36 12.39
CA PRO A 58 18.97 6.83 13.66
C PRO A 58 18.72 5.84 14.79
N SER A 59 17.61 5.08 14.75
CA SER A 59 17.31 4.06 15.75
C SER A 59 18.31 2.91 15.73
N ASN A 60 18.67 2.40 14.55
CA ASN A 60 19.69 1.36 14.39
C ASN A 60 21.08 1.86 14.83
N ILE A 61 21.43 3.12 14.52
CA ILE A 61 22.67 3.75 14.98
C ILE A 61 22.70 3.83 16.52
N PHE A 62 21.59 4.28 17.11
CA PHE A 62 21.45 4.40 18.56
C PHE A 62 21.54 3.04 19.27
N LEU A 63 20.90 2.01 18.72
CA LEU A 63 20.99 0.64 19.25
C LEU A 63 22.41 0.09 19.19
N MET A 64 23.13 0.35 18.10
CA MET A 64 24.54 -0.06 17.98
C MET A 64 25.42 0.64 19.02
N LEU A 65 25.17 1.92 19.30
CA LEU A 65 25.91 2.68 20.33
C LEU A 65 25.65 2.18 21.76
N ILE A 66 24.43 1.71 22.06
CA ILE A 66 24.09 1.22 23.42
C ILE A 66 24.60 -0.20 23.65
N ASN A 67 24.51 -1.07 22.64
CA ASN A 67 24.81 -2.50 22.80
C ASN A 67 26.30 -2.84 22.68
N THR A 68 27.15 -1.86 22.43
CA THR A 68 28.59 -2.09 22.33
C THR A 68 29.21 -1.95 23.71
N PRO A 69 29.72 -3.05 24.31
CA PRO A 69 30.28 -3.04 25.67
C PRO A 69 31.52 -2.15 25.78
N ASN A 70 32.11 -1.80 24.64
CA ASN A 70 33.17 -0.81 24.50
C ASN A 70 32.84 0.09 23.29
N PRO A 71 32.26 1.29 23.47
CA PRO A 71 31.83 2.16 22.36
C PRO A 71 32.98 2.64 21.47
N HIS A 72 34.23 2.39 21.88
CA HIS A 72 35.44 2.69 21.14
C HIS A 72 35.89 1.60 20.14
N GLU A 73 35.38 0.37 20.23
CA GLU A 73 35.85 -0.75 19.37
C GLU A 73 34.93 -1.04 18.18
N ALA A 74 33.69 -0.57 18.20
CA ALA A 74 32.66 -1.05 17.28
C ALA A 74 32.61 -0.34 15.93
N THR A 75 33.49 0.63 15.68
CA THR A 75 33.18 1.67 14.71
C THR A 75 34.22 1.88 13.58
N SER A 76 35.01 0.85 13.20
CA SER A 76 36.30 0.97 12.48
C SER A 76 36.35 1.28 10.99
N ILE A 77 35.82 2.47 10.68
CA ILE A 77 36.04 3.44 9.60
C ILE A 77 37.03 4.60 9.87
N SER A 78 38.36 4.52 9.64
CA SER A 78 39.29 5.62 9.99
C SER A 78 39.15 6.87 9.09
N PHE A 79 38.53 7.94 9.59
CA PHE A 79 38.69 9.28 9.01
C PHE A 79 39.76 10.06 9.80
N GLY A 80 40.73 10.60 9.06
CA GLY A 80 41.78 11.53 9.47
C GLY A 80 41.91 11.83 10.96
N CYS A 81 42.90 11.22 11.57
CA CYS A 81 43.35 11.54 12.92
C CYS A 81 43.89 12.99 12.99
N TYR A 82 43.23 13.90 13.71
CA TYR A 82 43.87 15.14 14.13
C TYR A 82 44.80 14.83 15.31
N ALA A 83 46.10 14.80 15.05
CA ALA A 83 47.11 14.68 16.09
C ALA A 83 47.40 16.07 16.67
N ASP A 84 46.90 16.34 17.88
CA ASP A 84 47.52 17.35 18.73
C ASP A 84 48.54 16.63 19.62
N GLN A 85 49.82 16.97 19.49
CA GLN A 85 50.98 16.19 19.93
C GLN A 85 51.08 15.94 21.45
N LYS A 86 50.14 16.40 22.26
CA LYS A 86 50.23 16.33 23.74
C LYS A 86 48.97 15.86 24.47
N LYS A 87 47.87 15.55 23.79
CA LYS A 87 46.64 15.08 24.45
C LYS A 87 46.07 13.88 23.73
N ALA A 88 45.56 12.93 24.52
CA ALA A 88 45.04 11.64 24.06
C ALA A 88 44.20 11.80 22.79
N LYS A 89 44.53 10.98 21.80
CA LYS A 89 43.93 10.97 20.47
C LYS A 89 42.51 10.42 20.58
N ILE A 90 41.51 11.30 20.69
CA ILE A 90 40.10 10.88 20.68
C ILE A 90 39.70 10.68 19.22
N CYS A 91 39.78 9.44 18.75
CA CYS A 91 39.25 9.06 17.45
C CYS A 91 37.77 8.70 17.61
N PHE A 92 36.91 9.37 16.86
CA PHE A 92 35.53 8.95 16.67
C PHE A 92 35.47 8.13 15.40
N GLU A 93 34.98 6.92 15.54
CA GLU A 93 34.82 5.95 14.49
C GLU A 93 33.30 5.81 14.29
N PHE A 94 32.81 5.59 13.06
CA PHE A 94 31.40 5.25 12.80
C PHE A 94 31.29 4.10 11.79
N ASN A 95 30.86 2.91 12.23
CA ASN A 95 30.61 1.76 11.34
C ASN A 95 29.12 1.71 10.99
N TYR A 96 28.72 2.51 10.01
CA TYR A 96 27.38 2.43 9.46
C TYR A 96 27.32 1.26 8.47
N ASN A 97 26.64 0.16 8.84
CA ASN A 97 26.18 -0.83 7.86
C ASN A 97 25.10 -0.21 6.97
N PHE A 98 25.49 0.77 6.16
CA PHE A 98 24.62 1.55 5.29
C PHE A 98 23.87 0.66 4.29
N PRO A 99 24.50 -0.34 3.65
CA PRO A 99 23.78 -1.29 2.80
C PRO A 99 22.73 -2.10 3.56
N GLY A 100 23.04 -2.54 4.78
CA GLY A 100 22.09 -3.27 5.64
C GLY A 100 20.89 -2.40 6.03
N ALA A 101 21.14 -1.19 6.54
CA ALA A 101 20.08 -0.25 6.91
C ALA A 101 19.23 0.17 5.72
N LEU A 102 19.83 0.36 4.54
CA LEU A 102 19.12 0.69 3.31
C LEU A 102 18.25 -0.49 2.83
N ASN A 103 18.75 -1.72 2.91
CA ASN A 103 17.97 -2.92 2.60
C ASN A 103 16.78 -3.07 3.55
N GLU A 104 16.98 -2.93 4.87
CA GLU A 104 15.91 -2.99 5.87
C GLU A 104 14.86 -1.89 5.66
N THR A 105 15.30 -0.67 5.39
CA THR A 105 14.40 0.48 5.10
C THR A 105 13.58 0.22 3.86
N THR A 106 14.21 -0.28 2.78
CA THR A 106 13.53 -0.60 1.52
C THR A 106 12.50 -1.70 1.73
N GLN A 107 12.85 -2.78 2.44
CA GLN A 107 11.93 -3.85 2.77
C GLN A 107 10.73 -3.35 3.59
N ALA A 108 10.96 -2.52 4.61
CA ALA A 108 9.90 -1.95 5.43
C ALA A 108 8.96 -1.07 4.60
N LEU A 109 9.51 -0.25 3.69
CA LEU A 109 8.73 0.61 2.81
C LEU A 109 7.91 -0.19 1.80
N THR A 110 8.52 -1.20 1.15
CA THR A 110 7.83 -2.10 0.21
C THR A 110 6.72 -2.88 0.91
N PHE A 111 7.01 -3.46 2.08
CA PHE A 111 6.01 -4.17 2.87
C PHE A 111 4.87 -3.26 3.30
N GLY A 112 5.18 -2.08 3.82
CA GLY A 112 4.17 -1.08 4.21
C GLY A 112 3.29 -0.66 3.04
N TRP A 113 3.87 -0.48 1.86
CA TRP A 113 3.14 -0.15 0.64
C TRP A 113 2.20 -1.27 0.17
N ILE A 114 2.65 -2.54 0.18
CA ILE A 114 1.83 -3.70 -0.17
C ILE A 114 0.64 -3.83 0.79
N VAL A 115 0.92 -3.80 2.10
CA VAL A 115 -0.11 -3.94 3.13
C VAL A 115 -1.11 -2.80 3.05
N THR A 116 -0.65 -1.56 2.89
CA THR A 116 -1.55 -0.40 2.71
C THR A 116 -2.43 -0.56 1.48
N SER A 117 -1.88 -1.04 0.36
CA SER A 117 -2.63 -1.26 -0.88
C SER A 117 -3.74 -2.30 -0.70
N ILE A 118 -3.43 -3.43 -0.06
CA ILE A 118 -4.40 -4.50 0.23
C ILE A 118 -5.48 -3.98 1.19
N LEU A 119 -5.10 -3.31 2.27
CA LEU A 119 -6.04 -2.76 3.24
C LEU A 119 -6.96 -1.72 2.61
N THR A 120 -6.42 -0.78 1.84
CA THR A 120 -7.23 0.19 1.08
C THR A 120 -8.23 -0.52 0.16
N TRP A 121 -7.81 -1.57 -0.55
CA TRP A 121 -8.72 -2.34 -1.39
C TRP A 121 -9.85 -3.00 -0.59
N ILE A 122 -9.54 -3.66 0.53
CA ILE A 122 -10.56 -4.31 1.39
C ILE A 122 -11.56 -3.25 1.91
N VAL A 123 -11.04 -2.15 2.44
CA VAL A 123 -11.81 -1.03 3.01
C VAL A 123 -12.79 -0.46 1.98
N LEU A 124 -12.32 -0.21 0.76
CA LEU A 124 -13.16 0.31 -0.33
C LEU A 124 -14.29 -0.68 -0.69
N ASN A 125 -13.97 -1.97 -0.84
CA ASN A 125 -14.95 -2.99 -1.21
C ASN A 125 -15.98 -3.26 -0.10
N VAL A 126 -15.55 -3.30 1.16
CA VAL A 126 -16.45 -3.46 2.31
C VAL A 126 -17.39 -2.28 2.42
N ASN A 127 -16.87 -1.05 2.29
CA ASN A 127 -17.70 0.16 2.31
C ASN A 127 -18.76 0.15 1.21
N ASP A 128 -18.39 -0.19 -0.01
CA ASP A 128 -19.34 -0.26 -1.13
C ASP A 128 -20.47 -1.25 -0.84
N LYS A 129 -20.14 -2.47 -0.39
CA LYS A 129 -21.13 -3.50 -0.03
C LYS A 129 -22.05 -3.03 1.10
N VAL A 130 -21.52 -2.38 2.13
CA VAL A 130 -22.33 -1.88 3.26
C VAL A 130 -23.25 -0.76 2.80
N ILE A 131 -22.74 0.21 2.04
CA ILE A 131 -23.55 1.32 1.50
C ILE A 131 -24.67 0.78 0.60
N GLN A 132 -24.38 -0.21 -0.26
CA GLN A 132 -25.40 -0.85 -1.10
C GLN A 132 -26.48 -1.56 -0.26
N ARG A 133 -26.10 -2.29 0.78
CA ARG A 133 -27.08 -2.93 1.70
C ARG A 133 -27.96 -1.90 2.40
N ILE A 134 -27.38 -0.79 2.88
CA ILE A 134 -28.14 0.28 3.54
C ILE A 134 -29.12 0.95 2.57
N LYS A 135 -28.70 1.17 1.31
CA LYS A 135 -29.56 1.76 0.28
C LYS A 135 -30.69 0.82 -0.18
N ASN A 136 -30.41 -0.47 -0.30
CA ASN A 136 -31.40 -1.46 -0.74
C ASN A 136 -32.39 -1.85 0.36
N SER A 137 -32.07 -1.55 1.62
CA SER A 137 -33.01 -1.65 2.72
C SER A 137 -34.10 -0.59 2.53
N ASN A 138 -35.25 -0.97 1.96
CA ASN A 138 -36.46 -0.15 1.71
C ASN A 138 -37.10 0.49 2.96
N THR A 139 -36.39 0.55 4.09
CA THR A 139 -36.80 1.34 5.24
C THR A 139 -36.58 2.81 4.92
N GLY A 140 -37.60 3.65 5.09
CA GLY A 140 -37.54 5.12 4.94
C GLY A 140 -36.53 5.84 5.87
N ASN A 141 -35.66 5.09 6.55
CA ASN A 141 -34.64 5.52 7.49
C ASN A 141 -33.20 5.24 6.99
N SER A 142 -32.98 5.06 5.68
CA SER A 142 -31.65 4.73 5.14
C SER A 142 -30.57 5.76 5.50
N GLU A 143 -30.91 7.06 5.53
CA GLU A 143 -30.00 8.12 5.98
C GLU A 143 -29.62 8.00 7.48
N ILE A 144 -30.61 7.71 8.33
CA ILE A 144 -30.39 7.50 9.77
C ILE A 144 -29.50 6.28 10.01
N ASN A 145 -29.72 5.20 9.27
CA ASN A 145 -28.90 4.00 9.35
C ASN A 145 -27.46 4.25 8.89
N LEU A 146 -27.27 5.05 7.83
CA LEU A 146 -25.94 5.44 7.36
C LEU A 146 -25.21 6.32 8.40
N GLN A 147 -25.91 7.26 9.04
CA GLN A 147 -25.34 8.08 10.11
C GLN A 147 -24.97 7.24 11.35
N ARG A 148 -25.82 6.28 11.75
CA ARG A 148 -25.51 5.35 12.86
C ARG A 148 -24.28 4.52 12.55
N TYR A 149 -24.18 4.00 11.33
CA TYR A 149 -23.01 3.26 10.88
C TYR A 149 -21.73 4.10 10.92
N GLN A 150 -21.78 5.35 10.46
CA GLN A 150 -20.66 6.30 10.57
C GLN A 150 -20.25 6.55 12.03
N CYS A 151 -21.22 6.78 12.91
CA CYS A 151 -20.95 7.03 14.32
C CYS A 151 -20.32 5.80 14.98
N TRP A 152 -20.82 4.59 14.67
CA TRP A 152 -20.27 3.33 15.16
C TRP A 152 -18.82 3.13 14.68
N LEU A 153 -18.53 3.40 13.41
CA LEU A 153 -17.18 3.32 12.86
C LEU A 153 -16.22 4.35 13.45
N ASN A 154 -16.67 5.59 13.64
CA ASN A 154 -15.85 6.62 14.26
C ASN A 154 -15.54 6.29 15.73
N ARG A 155 -16.51 5.74 16.47
CA ARG A 155 -16.28 5.23 17.82
C ARG A 155 -15.34 4.02 17.82
N GLY A 156 -15.53 3.06 16.92
CA GLY A 156 -14.64 1.90 16.77
C GLY A 156 -13.20 2.33 16.47
N ASN A 157 -13.02 3.26 15.53
CA ASN A 157 -11.73 3.89 15.23
C ASN A 157 -11.10 4.55 16.46
N PHE A 158 -11.88 5.32 17.21
CA PHE A 158 -11.39 5.99 18.40
C PHE A 158 -10.94 4.97 19.45
N ILE A 159 -11.72 3.91 19.68
CA ILE A 159 -11.38 2.84 20.63
C ILE A 159 -10.11 2.10 20.18
N ILE A 160 -9.99 1.73 18.91
CA ILE A 160 -8.81 1.05 18.38
C ILE A 160 -7.58 1.96 18.49
N ARG A 161 -7.71 3.24 18.12
CA ARG A 161 -6.62 4.22 18.27
C ARG A 161 -6.22 4.42 19.73
N ALA A 162 -7.18 4.54 20.64
CA ALA A 162 -6.89 4.64 22.06
C ALA A 162 -6.21 3.36 22.58
N ALA A 163 -6.70 2.18 22.20
CA ALA A 163 -6.14 0.88 22.59
C ALA A 163 -4.74 0.63 22.02
N ILE A 164 -4.38 1.27 20.90
CA ILE A 164 -3.08 1.16 20.24
C ILE A 164 -2.10 2.23 20.75
N ILE A 165 -2.53 3.49 20.78
CA ILE A 165 -1.68 4.63 21.13
C ILE A 165 -1.40 4.65 22.63
N THR A 166 -2.38 4.28 23.47
CA THR A 166 -2.23 4.34 24.93
C THR A 166 -1.15 3.39 25.44
N PRO A 167 -1.06 2.11 25.01
CA PRO A 167 0.05 1.24 25.40
C PRO A 167 1.40 1.75 24.92
N VAL A 168 1.50 2.29 23.70
CA VAL A 168 2.75 2.86 23.19
C VAL A 168 3.19 4.04 24.05
N PHE A 169 2.26 4.94 24.41
CA PHE A 169 2.54 6.06 25.32
C PHE A 169 2.88 5.61 26.74
N ILE A 170 2.12 4.66 27.31
CA ILE A 170 2.38 4.12 28.66
C ILE A 170 3.74 3.45 28.70
N MET A 171 4.10 2.68 27.67
CA MET A 171 5.39 2.02 27.63
C MET A 171 6.54 3.00 27.41
N ALA A 172 6.37 4.03 26.57
CA ALA A 172 7.34 5.12 26.44
C ALA A 172 7.52 5.91 27.75
N PHE A 173 6.43 6.13 28.49
CA PHE A 173 6.45 6.80 29.79
C PHE A 173 7.09 5.93 30.88
N LYS A 174 6.82 4.62 30.88
CA LYS A 174 7.51 3.67 31.76
C LYS A 174 9.01 3.64 31.50
N TRP A 175 9.43 3.70 30.23
CA TRP A 175 10.85 3.82 29.92
C TRP A 175 11.48 5.08 30.51
N LEU A 176 10.83 6.24 30.36
CA LEU A 176 11.32 7.51 30.91
C LEU A 176 11.55 7.45 32.42
N ILE A 177 10.77 6.64 33.13
CA ILE A 177 10.77 6.57 34.60
C ILE A 177 11.61 5.42 35.15
N TYR A 178 11.60 4.25 34.51
CA TYR A 178 12.10 2.99 35.09
C TYR A 178 13.39 2.46 34.46
N ASP A 179 13.95 3.12 33.44
CA ASP A 179 15.20 2.74 32.74
C ASP A 179 15.21 1.27 32.23
N GLU A 180 14.04 0.71 31.91
CA GLU A 180 13.92 -0.63 31.32
C GLU A 180 14.27 -0.59 29.82
N LYS A 181 15.52 -0.95 29.50
CA LYS A 181 16.08 -0.88 28.14
C LYS A 181 15.53 -1.95 27.17
N GLU A 182 15.09 -3.11 27.67
CA GLU A 182 14.60 -4.20 26.81
C GLU A 182 13.21 -3.91 26.21
N LEU A 183 12.32 -3.28 26.97
CA LEU A 183 10.98 -2.91 26.50
C LEU A 183 11.05 -1.84 25.39
N LEU A 184 12.06 -0.97 25.47
CA LEU A 184 12.35 0.06 24.47
C LEU A 184 12.69 -0.56 23.10
N LEU A 185 13.45 -1.65 23.06
CA LEU A 185 13.82 -2.32 21.81
C LEU A 185 12.57 -2.77 21.04
N TYR A 186 11.57 -3.31 21.75
CA TYR A 186 10.35 -3.81 21.13
C TYR A 186 9.49 -2.68 20.54
N ILE A 187 9.45 -1.52 21.20
CA ILE A 187 8.68 -0.34 20.77
C ILE A 187 9.40 0.43 19.68
N ILE A 188 10.73 0.53 19.76
CA ILE A 188 11.54 1.18 18.72
C ILE A 188 11.57 0.32 17.46
N THR A 189 11.37 -1.00 17.57
CA THR A 189 11.38 -1.88 16.41
C THR A 189 10.31 -1.43 15.39
N PRO A 190 10.74 -0.85 14.26
CA PRO A 190 9.85 -0.12 13.35
C PRO A 190 8.74 -1.01 12.77
N LYS A 191 9.02 -2.32 12.67
CA LYS A 191 8.12 -3.33 12.13
C LYS A 191 6.76 -3.37 12.86
N TYR A 192 6.74 -3.33 14.19
CA TYR A 192 5.49 -3.44 14.96
C TYR A 192 4.67 -2.15 14.93
N ASN A 193 5.34 -1.00 15.07
CA ASN A 193 4.67 0.30 14.99
C ASN A 193 4.09 0.55 13.59
N LEU A 194 4.76 0.09 12.52
CA LEU A 194 4.24 0.17 11.17
C LEU A 194 2.93 -0.59 11.02
N ILE A 195 2.88 -1.84 11.52
CA ILE A 195 1.67 -2.67 11.49
C ILE A 195 0.55 -2.01 12.29
N LEU A 196 0.84 -1.52 13.50
CA LEU A 196 -0.12 -0.83 14.35
C LEU A 196 -0.70 0.43 13.67
N MET A 197 0.16 1.26 13.07
CA MET A 197 -0.28 2.44 12.34
C MET A 197 -1.16 2.06 11.15
N MET A 198 -0.72 1.12 10.32
CA MET A 198 -1.45 0.66 9.14
C MET A 198 -2.85 0.15 9.50
N ILE A 199 -2.96 -0.65 10.57
CA ILE A 199 -4.24 -1.12 11.11
C ILE A 199 -5.10 0.07 11.55
N SER A 200 -4.56 1.01 12.33
CA SER A 200 -5.32 2.16 12.85
C SER A 200 -5.84 3.11 11.74
N THR A 201 -5.11 3.20 10.63
CA THR A 201 -5.48 4.04 9.49
C THR A 201 -6.36 3.32 8.48
N ALA A 202 -6.26 1.99 8.36
CA ALA A 202 -7.15 1.22 7.49
C ALA A 202 -8.62 1.35 7.93
N PHE A 203 -8.87 1.53 9.22
CA PHE A 203 -10.24 1.65 9.72
C PHE A 203 -10.89 3.02 9.49
N THR A 204 -10.18 4.04 8.96
CA THR A 204 -10.84 5.31 8.58
C THR A 204 -11.67 5.11 7.31
N LEU A 205 -12.93 4.74 7.51
CA LEU A 205 -13.89 4.55 6.44
C LEU A 205 -14.51 5.90 6.09
N ASP A 206 -14.40 6.30 4.83
CA ASP A 206 -15.06 7.47 4.29
C ASP A 206 -16.36 7.06 3.58
N THR A 207 -17.48 7.61 4.01
CA THR A 207 -18.79 7.30 3.42
C THR A 207 -19.08 8.02 2.12
N LYS A 208 -18.21 8.94 1.71
CA LYS A 208 -18.33 9.64 0.42
C LYS A 208 -17.65 8.88 -0.73
N ILE A 209 -17.20 7.64 -0.49
CA ILE A 209 -16.68 6.78 -1.55
C ILE A 209 -17.81 6.42 -2.51
N ARG A 210 -17.62 6.73 -3.80
CA ARG A 210 -18.55 6.35 -4.86
C ARG A 210 -17.83 5.40 -5.82
N LYS A 211 -18.43 4.24 -6.08
CA LYS A 211 -17.98 3.38 -7.17
C LYS A 211 -18.15 4.14 -8.47
N GLU A 212 -17.13 4.07 -9.32
CA GLU A 212 -17.21 4.64 -10.66
C GLU A 212 -18.30 3.91 -11.46
N PRO A 213 -19.20 4.63 -12.16
CA PRO A 213 -20.25 3.98 -12.94
C PRO A 213 -19.64 3.02 -13.97
N GLU A 214 -20.12 1.78 -14.00
CA GLU A 214 -19.57 0.70 -14.83
C GLU A 214 -19.60 1.03 -16.33
N SER A 215 -20.52 1.90 -16.77
CA SER A 215 -20.57 2.43 -18.14
C SER A 215 -19.28 3.12 -18.55
N SER A 216 -18.56 3.71 -17.59
CA SER A 216 -17.30 4.40 -17.85
C SER A 216 -16.13 3.43 -17.99
N TYR A 217 -16.16 2.27 -17.33
CA TYR A 217 -15.10 1.26 -17.45
C TYR A 217 -15.23 0.48 -18.76
N LYS A 218 -16.45 0.02 -19.09
CA LYS A 218 -16.73 -0.60 -20.40
C LYS A 218 -16.45 0.36 -21.55
N GLY A 219 -16.85 1.63 -21.45
CA GLY A 219 -16.56 2.63 -22.46
C GLY A 219 -15.07 2.92 -22.64
N THR A 220 -14.27 2.87 -21.58
CA THR A 220 -12.81 3.08 -21.69
C THR A 220 -12.11 1.88 -22.34
N ILE A 221 -12.53 0.65 -22.02
CA ILE A 221 -12.00 -0.56 -22.65
C ILE A 221 -12.42 -0.63 -24.13
N LEU A 222 -13.71 -0.41 -24.43
CA LEU A 222 -14.18 -0.36 -25.81
C LEU A 222 -13.49 0.74 -26.62
N ARG A 223 -13.29 1.91 -26.02
CA ARG A 223 -12.59 3.00 -26.71
C ARG A 223 -11.10 2.73 -26.90
N GLN A 224 -10.43 2.05 -25.95
CA GLN A 224 -9.05 1.60 -26.14
C GLN A 224 -8.95 0.51 -27.21
N ILE A 225 -9.96 -0.35 -27.34
CA ILE A 225 -10.07 -1.35 -28.40
C ILE A 225 -10.33 -0.64 -29.75
N GLU A 226 -11.28 0.29 -29.82
CA GLU A 226 -11.55 1.07 -31.04
C GLU A 226 -10.36 1.95 -31.48
N GLU A 227 -9.66 2.59 -30.54
CA GLU A 227 -8.46 3.39 -30.83
C GLU A 227 -7.29 2.50 -31.27
N ALA A 228 -7.16 1.28 -30.72
CA ALA A 228 -6.21 0.29 -31.21
C ALA A 228 -6.61 -0.28 -32.59
N GLU A 229 -7.91 -0.39 -32.87
CA GLU A 229 -8.44 -0.88 -34.14
C GLU A 229 -8.28 0.11 -35.30
N ARG A 230 -8.31 1.42 -35.01
CA ARG A 230 -8.27 2.49 -36.02
C ARG A 230 -6.87 2.86 -36.55
N GLY A 231 -5.79 2.27 -36.07
CA GLY A 231 -4.45 2.76 -36.46
C GLY A 231 -3.26 1.81 -36.40
N GLN A 232 -3.41 0.51 -36.10
CA GLN A 232 -2.26 -0.39 -35.95
C GLN A 232 -2.18 -1.48 -37.03
N PRO A 233 -0.96 -1.78 -37.53
CA PRO A 233 -0.73 -2.89 -38.45
C PRO A 233 -1.15 -4.23 -37.81
N MET A 234 -1.60 -5.17 -38.64
CA MET A 234 -2.22 -6.45 -38.23
C MET A 234 -1.42 -7.23 -37.16
N GLU A 235 -0.09 -7.14 -37.16
CA GLU A 235 0.78 -7.78 -36.16
C GLU A 235 0.55 -7.26 -34.73
N MET A 236 0.23 -5.98 -34.57
CA MET A 236 -0.02 -5.37 -33.26
C MET A 236 -1.39 -5.79 -32.71
N LYS A 237 -2.40 -5.94 -33.58
CA LYS A 237 -3.71 -6.53 -33.21
C LYS A 237 -3.56 -7.97 -32.71
N HIS A 238 -2.77 -8.78 -33.42
CA HIS A 238 -2.51 -10.15 -33.03
C HIS A 238 -1.79 -10.23 -31.67
N THR A 239 -0.88 -9.29 -31.40
CA THR A 239 -0.17 -9.18 -30.11
C THR A 239 -1.10 -8.73 -28.99
N MET A 240 -2.01 -7.80 -29.25
CA MET A 240 -3.01 -7.34 -28.27
C MET A 240 -4.04 -8.41 -27.93
N ILE A 241 -4.54 -9.15 -28.93
CA ILE A 241 -5.45 -10.28 -28.72
C ILE A 241 -4.76 -11.36 -27.90
N LYS A 242 -3.48 -11.65 -28.20
CA LYS A 242 -2.67 -12.60 -27.42
C LYS A 242 -2.49 -12.15 -25.96
N GLU A 243 -2.24 -10.88 -25.70
CA GLU A 243 -2.11 -10.35 -24.33
C GLU A 243 -3.46 -10.29 -23.59
N MET A 244 -4.57 -10.00 -24.27
CA MET A 244 -5.91 -10.06 -23.68
C MET A 244 -6.31 -11.50 -23.33
N ALA A 245 -6.04 -12.46 -24.21
CA ALA A 245 -6.25 -13.88 -23.95
C ALA A 245 -5.38 -14.35 -22.77
N LYS A 246 -4.11 -13.95 -22.73
CA LYS A 246 -3.19 -14.25 -21.63
C LYS A 246 -3.67 -13.67 -20.30
N MET A 247 -4.14 -12.42 -20.25
CA MET A 247 -4.69 -11.82 -19.02
C MET A 247 -5.97 -12.51 -18.55
N LYS A 248 -6.84 -12.92 -19.48
CA LYS A 248 -8.08 -13.65 -19.16
C LYS A 248 -7.75 -15.04 -18.61
N CYS A 249 -6.76 -15.71 -19.21
CA CYS A 249 -6.21 -16.96 -18.74
C CYS A 249 -5.59 -16.82 -17.34
N ILE A 250 -4.75 -15.81 -17.10
CA ILE A 250 -4.15 -15.54 -15.77
C ILE A 250 -5.22 -15.28 -14.71
N ARG A 251 -6.31 -14.57 -15.04
CA ARG A 251 -7.42 -14.35 -14.09
C ARG A 251 -8.18 -15.64 -13.76
N LEU A 252 -8.39 -16.51 -14.75
CA LEU A 252 -9.02 -17.81 -14.52
C LEU A 252 -8.10 -18.71 -13.69
N LEU A 253 -6.82 -18.80 -14.05
CA LEU A 253 -5.80 -19.52 -13.29
C LEU A 253 -5.70 -19.03 -11.85
N ALA A 254 -5.70 -17.71 -11.60
CA ALA A 254 -5.67 -17.15 -10.26
C ALA A 254 -6.95 -17.44 -9.46
N ARG A 255 -8.10 -17.54 -10.14
CA ARG A 255 -9.39 -17.91 -9.52
C ARG A 255 -9.43 -19.39 -9.15
N GLU A 256 -8.87 -20.25 -9.99
CA GLU A 256 -8.84 -21.70 -9.77
C GLU A 256 -7.72 -22.14 -8.83
N ALA A 257 -6.56 -21.47 -8.85
CA ALA A 257 -5.53 -21.64 -7.82
C ALA A 257 -6.04 -21.26 -6.42
N ALA A 258 -6.98 -20.32 -6.34
CA ALA A 258 -7.69 -20.00 -5.10
C ALA A 258 -8.74 -21.06 -4.71
N ALA A 259 -9.13 -21.94 -5.64
CA ALA A 259 -10.07 -23.05 -5.42
C ALA A 259 -9.37 -24.40 -5.11
N GLY A 260 -8.05 -24.49 -5.28
CA GLY A 260 -7.24 -25.65 -4.90
C GLY A 260 -7.32 -26.83 -5.87
N LEU A 261 -7.48 -26.56 -7.17
CA LEU A 261 -7.51 -27.60 -8.22
C LEU A 261 -6.14 -28.22 -8.50
N ASP A 262 -6.17 -29.46 -9.00
CA ASP A 262 -4.98 -30.20 -9.46
C ASP A 262 -4.44 -29.63 -10.78
N GLU A 263 -3.13 -29.78 -11.01
CA GLU A 263 -2.40 -29.21 -12.16
C GLU A 263 -2.99 -29.67 -13.51
N ARG A 264 -3.52 -30.90 -13.57
CA ARG A 264 -4.18 -31.46 -14.78
C ARG A 264 -5.54 -30.83 -15.07
N GLU A 265 -6.31 -30.48 -14.04
CA GLU A 265 -7.60 -29.81 -14.22
C GLU A 265 -7.39 -28.39 -14.72
N VAL A 266 -6.37 -27.73 -14.18
CA VAL A 266 -5.92 -26.41 -14.64
C VAL A 266 -5.51 -26.45 -16.12
N GLU A 267 -4.70 -27.44 -16.53
CA GLU A 267 -4.27 -27.61 -17.92
C GLU A 267 -5.46 -27.86 -18.87
N ASN A 268 -6.39 -28.74 -18.50
CA ASN A 268 -7.60 -29.01 -19.29
C ASN A 268 -8.46 -27.77 -19.48
N ILE A 269 -8.65 -26.94 -18.45
CA ILE A 269 -9.44 -25.71 -18.53
C ILE A 269 -8.77 -24.70 -19.46
N VAL A 270 -7.44 -24.56 -19.39
CA VAL A 270 -6.70 -23.66 -20.28
C VAL A 270 -6.85 -24.08 -21.74
N ILE A 271 -6.68 -25.37 -22.03
CA ILE A 271 -6.83 -25.93 -23.39
C ILE A 271 -8.26 -25.72 -23.90
N THR A 272 -9.27 -26.04 -23.09
CA THR A 272 -10.69 -25.92 -23.48
C THR A 272 -11.05 -24.46 -23.78
N THR A 273 -10.67 -23.54 -22.89
CA THR A 273 -10.93 -22.11 -23.05
C THR A 273 -10.21 -21.54 -24.27
N PHE A 274 -8.99 -21.99 -24.54
CA PHE A 274 -8.23 -21.57 -25.72
C PHE A 274 -8.91 -22.02 -27.02
N ASN A 275 -9.40 -23.26 -27.06
CA ASN A 275 -10.10 -23.80 -28.22
C ASN A 275 -11.43 -23.07 -28.48
N GLU A 276 -12.22 -22.79 -27.45
CA GLU A 276 -13.48 -22.02 -27.59
C GLU A 276 -13.24 -20.62 -28.17
N ILE A 277 -12.16 -19.94 -27.73
CA ILE A 277 -11.80 -18.62 -28.26
C ILE A 277 -11.40 -18.73 -29.74
N MET A 278 -10.62 -19.75 -30.10
CA MET A 278 -10.21 -19.98 -31.49
C MET A 278 -11.39 -20.32 -32.40
N GLU A 279 -12.38 -21.08 -31.92
CA GLU A 279 -13.60 -21.38 -32.67
C GLU A 279 -14.47 -20.14 -32.88
N SER A 280 -14.69 -19.34 -31.83
CA SER A 280 -15.46 -18.08 -31.97
C SER A 280 -14.84 -17.13 -32.99
N HIS A 281 -13.51 -17.14 -33.11
CA HIS A 281 -12.82 -16.26 -34.05
C HIS A 281 -12.94 -16.75 -35.50
N ARG A 282 -12.93 -18.08 -35.72
CA ARG A 282 -13.19 -18.68 -37.04
C ARG A 282 -14.61 -18.43 -37.52
N GLU A 283 -15.60 -18.48 -36.62
CA GLU A 283 -16.99 -18.19 -36.96
C GLU A 283 -17.17 -16.73 -37.40
N GLU A 284 -16.54 -15.78 -36.70
CA GLU A 284 -16.53 -14.35 -37.09
C GLU A 284 -15.85 -14.10 -38.44
N GLU A 285 -14.75 -14.80 -38.74
CA GLU A 285 -14.07 -14.71 -40.05
C GLU A 285 -14.88 -15.34 -41.19
N SER A 286 -15.72 -16.34 -40.91
CA SER A 286 -16.58 -16.96 -41.93
C SER A 286 -17.85 -16.17 -42.27
N THR A 287 -18.21 -15.20 -41.42
CA THR A 287 -19.43 -14.39 -41.56
C THR A 287 -19.16 -12.98 -42.11
N THR A 288 -17.88 -12.67 -42.41
CA THR A 288 -17.42 -11.44 -43.06
C THR A 288 -16.91 -11.69 -44.48
#